data_AF-A0A3B9Z1M9-F1
#
_entry.id   AF-A0A3B9Z1M9-F1
#
_cell.length_a   1.000
_cell.length_b   1.000
_cell.length_c   1.000
_cell.angle_alpha   90.00
_cell.angle_beta   90.00
_cell.angle_gamma   90.00
#
_symmetry.space_group_name_H-M   'P 1'
#
loop_
_entity.id
_entity.type
_entity.pdbx_description
1 polymer ?
#
loop_
_entity_poly.entity_id
_entity_poly.type
_entity_poly.pdbx_seq_one_letter_code
_entity_poly.pdbx_strand_id
1 'polypeptide(L)' 'VGGGHLDVARAVVRRAERAVVRVLEAGADDPDLGYPTNPILSSYLNRLSLVLYFMARLQEAEAGGSPRLASSQPS' A
#
# COMPACT_ATOMS: atom_id res chain seq x y z
N VAL A 1 6.43 19.50 7.50
CA VAL A 1 6.35 18.02 7.38
C VAL A 1 5.35 17.71 6.28
N GLY A 2 5.79 17.70 5.01
CA GLY A 2 4.93 17.28 3.89
C GLY A 2 4.80 15.77 3.84
N GLY A 3 3.73 15.21 3.25
CA GLY A 3 3.66 13.78 2.91
C GLY A 3 3.20 12.80 4.00
N GLY A 4 3.25 13.14 5.29
CA GLY A 4 2.98 12.16 6.37
C GLY A 4 1.60 11.50 6.34
N HIS A 5 0.55 12.22 5.95
CA HIS A 5 -0.80 11.67 5.78
C HIS A 5 -0.90 10.68 4.62
N LEU A 6 -0.09 10.86 3.57
CA LEU A 6 0.01 9.95 2.43
C LEU A 6 0.74 8.66 2.81
N ASP A 7 1.75 8.72 3.67
CA ASP A 7 2.39 7.53 4.22
C ASP A 7 1.42 6.73 5.12
N VAL A 8 0.57 7.41 5.90
CA VAL A 8 -0.51 6.75 6.67
C VAL A 8 -1.52 6.08 5.72
N ALA A 9 -1.99 6.81 4.70
CA ALA A 9 -2.89 6.25 3.70
C ALA A 9 -2.26 5.02 3.01
N ARG A 10 -0.97 5.07 2.69
CA ARG A 10 -0.22 3.95 2.11
C ARG A 10 -0.22 2.74 3.05
N ALA A 11 -0.01 2.94 4.35
CA ALA A 11 -0.03 1.85 5.32
C ALA A 11 -1.42 1.18 5.40
N VAL A 12 -2.49 1.97 5.36
CA VAL A 12 -3.87 1.47 5.31
C VAL A 12 -4.13 0.68 4.03
N VAL A 13 -3.72 1.20 2.87
CA VAL A 13 -3.85 0.51 1.57
C VAL A 13 -3.11 -0.83 1.57
N ARG A 14 -1.87 -0.88 2.10
CA ARG A 14 -1.13 -2.15 2.23
C ARG A 14 -1.82 -3.14 3.18
N ARG A 15 -2.51 -2.66 4.22
CA ARG A 15 -3.32 -3.52 5.09
C ARG A 15 -4.55 -4.08 4.35
N ALA A 16 -5.22 -3.26 3.56
CA ALA A 16 -6.33 -3.69 2.72
C ALA A 16 -5.87 -4.72 1.66
N GLU A 17 -4.73 -4.49 1.01
CA GLU A 17 -4.12 -5.43 0.04
C GLU A 17 -3.93 -6.81 0.68
N ARG A 18 -3.33 -6.88 1.87
CA ARG A 18 -3.16 -8.15 2.61
C ARG A 18 -4.49 -8.82 2.95
N ALA A 19 -5.53 -8.05 3.24
CA ALA A 19 -6.86 -8.62 3.52
C ALA A 19 -7.53 -9.18 2.27
N VAL A 20 -7.43 -8.46 1.14
CA VAL A 20 -7.94 -8.91 -0.16
C VAL A 20 -7.23 -10.18 -0.60
N VAL A 21 -5.91 -10.27 -0.46
CA VAL A 21 -5.14 -11.50 -0.78
C VAL A 21 -5.71 -12.71 -0.02
N ARG A 22 -5.93 -12.59 1.30
CA ARG A 22 -6.52 -13.68 2.09
C ARG A 22 -7.92 -14.08 1.64
N VAL A 23 -8.74 -13.12 1.23
CA VAL A 23 -10.10 -13.39 0.73
C VAL A 23 -10.04 -14.09 -0.63
N LEU A 24 -9.15 -13.65 -1.53
CA LEU A 24 -8.96 -14.28 -2.84
C LEU A 24 -8.39 -15.69 -2.72
N GLU A 25 -7.46 -15.92 -1.80
CA GLU A 25 -6.92 -17.25 -1.50
C GLU A 25 -8.01 -18.16 -0.93
N ALA A 26 -8.76 -17.71 0.08
CA ALA A 26 -9.85 -18.50 0.66
C ALA A 26 -10.96 -18.84 -0.36
N GLY A 27 -11.32 -17.90 -1.24
CA GLY A 27 -12.29 -18.15 -2.32
C GLY A 27 -11.75 -19.01 -3.47
N ALA A 28 -10.42 -19.13 -3.61
CA ALA A 28 -9.81 -20.07 -4.56
C ALA A 28 -9.84 -21.50 -4.01
N ASP A 29 -9.68 -21.65 -2.70
CA ASP A 29 -9.72 -22.96 -2.01
C ASP A 29 -11.16 -23.48 -1.84
N ASP A 30 -12.16 -22.60 -1.76
CA ASP A 30 -13.59 -22.95 -1.63
C ASP A 30 -14.46 -22.09 -2.58
N PRO A 31 -14.77 -22.60 -3.80
CA PRO A 31 -15.54 -21.88 -4.80
C PRO A 31 -16.99 -21.57 -4.38
N ASP A 32 -17.56 -22.35 -3.45
CA ASP A 32 -18.95 -22.21 -2.99
C ASP A 32 -19.09 -21.15 -1.88
N LEU A 33 -17.95 -20.65 -1.37
CA LEU A 33 -17.87 -19.64 -0.31
C LEU A 33 -18.36 -18.24 -0.75
N GLY A 34 -18.62 -18.05 -2.05
CA GLY A 34 -19.33 -16.89 -2.58
C GLY A 34 -18.59 -15.55 -2.51
N TYR A 35 -17.28 -15.55 -2.31
CA TYR A 35 -16.50 -14.31 -2.25
C TYR A 35 -16.39 -13.64 -3.64
N PRO A 36 -16.52 -12.31 -3.73
CA PRO A 36 -16.30 -11.59 -4.98
C PRO A 36 -14.82 -11.64 -5.37
N THR A 37 -14.49 -12.49 -6.33
CA THR A 37 -13.14 -12.74 -6.86
C THR A 37 -12.73 -11.72 -7.92
N ASN A 38 -12.95 -10.42 -7.70
CA ASN A 38 -12.51 -9.44 -8.70
C ASN A 38 -10.96 -9.37 -8.71
N PRO A 39 -10.30 -9.92 -9.76
CA PRO A 39 -8.84 -10.02 -9.78
C PRO A 39 -8.16 -8.65 -9.91
N ILE A 40 -8.91 -7.61 -10.27
CA ILE A 40 -8.41 -6.25 -10.42
C ILE A 40 -8.08 -5.64 -9.05
N LEU A 41 -8.76 -6.04 -7.97
CA LEU A 41 -8.61 -5.44 -6.64
C LEU A 41 -7.18 -5.51 -6.10
N SER A 42 -6.51 -6.67 -6.24
CA SER A 42 -5.13 -6.84 -5.79
C SER A 42 -4.18 -5.91 -6.55
N SER A 43 -4.26 -5.90 -7.88
CA SER A 43 -3.45 -5.04 -8.73
C SER A 43 -3.71 -3.55 -8.50
N TYR A 44 -4.95 -3.16 -8.24
CA TYR A 44 -5.34 -1.79 -7.95
C TYR A 44 -4.74 -1.31 -6.64
N LEU A 45 -4.90 -2.07 -5.55
CA LEU A 45 -4.35 -1.72 -4.24
C LEU A 45 -2.83 -1.66 -4.26
N ASN A 46 -2.18 -2.56 -5.00
CA ASN A 46 -0.74 -2.56 -5.20
C ASN A 46 -0.26 -1.25 -5.85
N ARG A 47 -0.87 -0.88 -6.99
CA ARG A 47 -0.55 0.36 -7.72
C ARG A 47 -0.88 1.61 -6.91
N LEU A 48 -2.01 1.63 -6.21
CA LEU A 48 -2.39 2.74 -5.34
C LEU A 48 -1.35 2.97 -4.24
N SER A 49 -0.79 1.91 -3.67
CA SER A 49 0.27 2.03 -2.66
C SER A 49 1.54 2.70 -3.20
N LEU A 50 1.85 2.49 -4.48
CA LEU A 50 2.97 3.12 -5.17
C LEU A 50 2.69 4.60 -5.49
N VAL A 51 1.49 4.92 -5.95
CA VAL A 51 1.06 6.31 -6.19
C VAL A 51 1.13 7.13 -4.90
N LEU A 52 0.62 6.60 -3.79
CA LEU A 52 0.67 7.26 -2.48
C LEU A 52 2.11 7.51 -2.01
N TYR A 53 3.01 6.55 -2.27
CA TYR A 53 4.44 6.73 -1.99
C TYR A 53 5.04 7.89 -2.80
N PHE A 54 4.81 7.93 -4.12
CA PHE A 54 5.34 9.01 -4.96
C PHE A 54 4.79 10.38 -4.59
N MET A 55 3.49 10.47 -4.28
CA MET A 55 2.89 11.73 -3.82
C MET A 55 3.48 12.19 -2.48
N ALA A 56 3.77 11.27 -1.55
CA ALA A 56 4.41 11.61 -0.29
C ALA A 56 5.81 12.20 -0.52
N ARG A 57 6.60 11.58 -1.41
CA ARG A 57 7.95 12.07 -1.76
C ARG A 57 7.92 13.38 -2.53
N LEU A 58 6.92 13.59 -3.40
CA LEU A 58 6.73 14.86 -4.11
C LEU A 58 6.44 16.00 -3.12
N GLN A 59 5.51 15.79 -2.17
CA GLN A 59 5.21 16.78 -1.14
C GLN A 59 6.40 17.08 -0.23
N GLU A 60 7.22 16.07 0.10
CA GLU A 60 8.45 16.28 0.84
C GLU A 60 9.45 17.12 0.05
N ALA A 61 9.63 16.84 -1.25
CA ALA A 61 10.52 17.60 -2.12
C ALA A 61 10.07 19.06 -2.29
N GLU A 62 8.77 19.31 -2.50
CA GLU A 62 8.18 20.66 -2.58
C GLU A 62 8.35 21.44 -1.26
N ALA A 63 8.33 20.76 -0.12
CA ALA A 63 8.56 21.36 1.19
C ALA A 63 10.04 21.58 1.52
N GLY A 64 10.97 21.31 0.59
CA GLY A 64 12.42 21.40 0.80
C GLY A 64 12.98 20.31 1.74
N GLY A 65 12.20 19.26 2.02
CA GLY A 65 12.60 18.14 2.87
C GLY A 65 13.41 17.11 2.08
N SER A 66 14.43 16.55 2.71
CA SER A 66 15.14 15.36 2.18
C SER A 66 14.47 14.08 2.69
N PRO A 67 14.34 13.03 1.85
CA PRO A 67 13.85 11.73 2.31
C PRO A 67 14.69 11.23 3.48
N ARG A 68 14.03 10.92 4.61
CA ARG A 68 14.71 10.25 5.72
C ARG A 68 14.93 8.79 5.33
N LEU A 69 16.16 8.48 4.95
CA LEU A 69 16.60 7.11 4.78
C LEU A 69 16.60 6.42 6.15
N ALA A 70 16.18 5.16 6.18
CA ALA A 70 16.43 4.32 7.35
C ALA A 70 17.95 4.24 7.53
N SER A 71 18.46 4.72 8.66
CA SER A 71 19.89 4.59 8.96
C SER A 71 20.23 3.11 9.03
N SER A 72 21.08 2.62 8.13
CA SER A 72 21.74 1.34 8.29
C SER A 72 22.75 1.51 9.43
N GLN A 73 22.31 1.29 10.67
CA GLN A 73 23.23 1.13 11.79
C GLN A 73 23.86 -0.26 11.64
N PRO A 74 25.17 -0.38 11.34
CA PRO A 74 25.84 -1.66 11.42
C PRO A 74 25.93 -2.05 12.90
N SER A 75 25.37 -3.21 13.22
CA SER A 75 25.47 -3.89 14.52
C SER A 75 26.90 -4.29 14.85
#